data_AF-A0A7S1EGH1-F1
#
_entry.id   AF-A0A7S1EGH1-F1
#
_cell.length_a   1.000
_cell.length_b   1.000
_cell.length_c   1.000
_cell.angle_alpha   90.00
_cell.angle_beta   90.00
_cell.angle_gamma   90.00
#
_symmetry.space_group_name_H-M   'P 1'
#
loop_
_entity.id
_entity.type
_entity.pdbx_description
1 polymer ?
#
loop_
_entity_poly.entity_id
_entity_poly.type
_entity_poly.pdbx_seq_one_letter_code
_entity_poly.pdbx_strand_id
1 'polypeptide(L)'
;MGGAGAASVGTGGQRRGGAATTRSWWFEACVVVLGLAATSNSLDNPFVLDDIVKVRENPDIQQPLSELHDRLVYPYRQATDGSWELRRNDPSRPATFATYSLNYALAGPAPWAFRLTNLLLHVANAFVLRRLMRRLASGMDPAGAVR
;
A
#
# COMPACT_ATOMS: atom_id res chain seq x y z
N MET A 1 -67.20 34.20 20.18
CA MET A 1 -68.07 33.15 19.59
C MET A 1 -67.56 32.95 18.18
N GLY A 2 -67.08 31.82 17.69
CA GLY A 2 -67.05 30.43 18.13
C GLY A 2 -66.85 29.57 16.86
N GLY A 3 -66.15 28.43 16.97
CA GLY A 3 -65.97 27.43 15.90
C GLY A 3 -64.71 27.66 15.06
N ALA A 4 -63.59 26.95 15.22
CA ALA A 4 -63.35 25.51 15.31
C ALA A 4 -63.76 24.75 14.04
N GLY A 5 -62.74 24.28 13.30
CA GLY A 5 -62.88 23.47 12.09
C GLY A 5 -61.53 22.94 11.64
N ALA A 6 -61.10 21.84 12.25
CA ALA A 6 -59.89 21.11 11.92
C ALA A 6 -60.02 20.39 10.57
N ALA A 7 -58.94 20.36 9.79
CA ALA A 7 -58.70 19.29 8.82
C ALA A 7 -57.19 19.09 8.66
N SER A 8 -56.75 17.96 9.20
CA SER A 8 -55.43 17.36 9.09
C SER A 8 -55.07 17.07 7.64
N VAL A 9 -53.89 17.51 7.19
CA VAL A 9 -53.19 16.91 6.05
C VAL A 9 -51.85 16.41 6.54
N GLY A 10 -51.84 15.13 6.92
CA GLY A 10 -50.60 14.38 7.05
C GLY A 10 -49.94 14.27 5.69
N THR A 11 -48.70 14.73 5.59
CA THR A 11 -47.80 14.29 4.53
C THR A 11 -46.63 13.60 5.20
N GLY A 12 -46.76 12.28 5.29
CA GLY A 12 -45.66 11.39 5.60
C GLY A 12 -44.60 11.53 4.52
N GLY A 13 -43.62 12.40 4.77
CA GLY A 13 -42.39 12.46 3.99
C GLY A 13 -41.57 11.21 4.29
N GLN A 14 -41.64 10.24 3.36
CA GLN A 14 -40.83 9.03 3.32
C GLN A 14 -39.42 9.28 3.85
N ARG A 15 -39.09 8.66 4.98
CA ARG A 15 -37.69 8.41 5.36
C ARG A 15 -37.08 7.62 4.21
N ARG A 16 -36.26 8.26 3.37
CA ARG A 16 -35.43 7.58 2.38
C ARG A 16 -34.54 6.63 3.16
N GLY A 17 -34.95 5.36 3.25
CA GLY A 17 -34.12 4.29 3.74
C GLY A 17 -32.88 4.27 2.87
N GLY A 18 -31.76 4.74 3.41
CA GLY A 18 -30.47 4.61 2.75
C GLY A 18 -30.28 3.13 2.48
N ALA A 19 -30.30 2.74 1.20
CA ALA A 19 -29.99 1.39 0.81
C ALA A 19 -28.60 1.08 1.38
N ALA A 20 -28.55 0.18 2.35
CA ALA A 20 -27.30 -0.31 2.89
C ALA A 20 -26.55 -0.93 1.72
N THR A 21 -25.48 -0.27 1.26
CA THR A 21 -24.66 -0.78 0.18
C THR A 21 -23.99 -2.05 0.69
N THR A 22 -24.43 -3.21 0.20
CA THR A 22 -23.79 -4.49 0.50
C THR A 22 -22.37 -4.43 -0.05
N ARG A 23 -21.39 -4.31 0.86
CA ARG A 23 -19.98 -4.27 0.51
C ARG A 23 -19.58 -5.62 -0.10
N SER A 24 -19.47 -5.66 -1.43
CA SER A 24 -18.97 -6.82 -2.16
C SER A 24 -17.46 -6.97 -1.97
N TRP A 25 -17.03 -8.11 -1.44
CA TRP A 25 -15.64 -8.46 -1.12
C TRP A 25 -14.92 -9.23 -2.25
N TRP A 26 -15.66 -9.60 -3.31
CA TRP A 26 -15.13 -10.41 -4.41
C TRP A 26 -13.93 -9.77 -5.11
N PHE A 27 -13.94 -8.45 -5.28
CA PHE A 27 -12.80 -7.73 -5.86
C PHE A 27 -11.54 -7.90 -5.01
N GLU A 28 -11.67 -7.72 -3.69
CA GLU A 28 -10.55 -7.86 -2.75
C GLU A 28 -9.98 -9.29 -2.77
N ALA A 29 -10.86 -10.29 -2.79
CA ALA A 29 -10.44 -11.68 -2.92
C ALA A 29 -9.76 -11.97 -4.26
N CYS A 30 -10.30 -11.47 -5.38
CA CYS A 30 -9.66 -11.65 -6.69
C CYS A 30 -8.26 -11.05 -6.72
N VAL A 31 -8.05 -9.85 -6.17
CA VAL A 31 -6.72 -9.23 -6.10
C VAL A 31 -5.74 -10.10 -5.32
N VAL A 32 -6.15 -10.62 -4.16
CA VAL A 32 -5.30 -11.48 -3.33
C VAL A 32 -4.99 -12.80 -4.04
N VAL A 33 -6.01 -13.48 -4.56
CA VAL A 33 -5.87 -14.79 -5.21
C VAL A 33 -5.02 -14.70 -6.47
N LEU A 34 -5.27 -13.70 -7.32
CA LEU A 34 -4.50 -13.52 -8.56
C LEU A 34 -3.05 -13.13 -8.25
N GLY A 35 -2.81 -12.28 -7.25
CA GLY A 35 -1.46 -11.92 -6.81
C GLY A 35 -0.67 -13.13 -6.30
N LEU A 36 -1.30 -13.96 -5.45
CA LEU A 36 -0.70 -15.20 -4.96
C LEU A 36 -0.44 -16.19 -6.10
N ALA A 37 -1.42 -16.42 -6.98
CA ALA A 37 -1.28 -17.32 -8.11
C ALA A 37 -0.11 -16.91 -9.03
N ALA A 38 -0.04 -15.63 -9.38
CA ALA A 38 1.01 -15.10 -10.26
C ALA A 38 2.42 -15.17 -9.67
N THR A 39 2.55 -15.19 -8.34
CA THR A 39 3.85 -15.18 -7.64
C THR A 39 4.24 -16.54 -7.06
N SER A 40 3.29 -17.47 -6.92
CA SER A 40 3.47 -18.77 -6.26
C SER A 40 4.67 -19.57 -6.78
N ASN A 41 4.89 -19.59 -8.09
CA ASN A 41 5.99 -20.32 -8.73
C ASN A 41 7.35 -19.59 -8.71
N SER A 42 7.38 -18.35 -8.20
CA SER A 42 8.58 -17.50 -8.25
C SER A 42 9.03 -17.02 -6.88
N LEU A 43 8.37 -17.41 -5.78
CA LEU A 43 8.74 -16.98 -4.43
C LEU A 43 10.18 -17.35 -4.09
N ASP A 44 10.61 -18.57 -4.40
CA ASP A 44 11.94 -19.09 -4.03
C ASP A 44 13.03 -18.92 -5.11
N ASN A 45 12.74 -18.25 -6.23
CA ASN A 45 13.77 -18.00 -7.25
C ASN A 45 14.96 -17.22 -6.65
N PRO A 46 16.20 -17.42 -7.12
CA PRO A 46 17.34 -16.68 -6.60
C PRO A 46 17.23 -15.17 -6.83
N PHE A 47 18.01 -14.39 -6.10
CA PHE A 47 18.19 -12.96 -6.36
C PHE A 47 18.84 -12.75 -7.74
N VAL A 48 18.40 -11.73 -8.45
CA VAL A 48 18.88 -11.37 -9.80
C VAL A 48 19.08 -9.87 -9.92
N LEU A 49 20.00 -9.45 -10.80
CA LEU A 49 20.26 -8.03 -11.08
C LEU A 49 20.54 -7.23 -9.79
N ASP A 50 19.80 -6.14 -9.59
CA ASP A 50 20.00 -5.22 -8.47
C ASP A 50 19.73 -5.86 -7.11
N ASP A 51 18.95 -6.94 -7.01
CA ASP A 51 18.73 -7.64 -5.75
C ASP A 51 20.04 -8.17 -5.15
N ILE A 52 20.98 -8.54 -6.02
CA ILE A 52 22.30 -8.99 -5.60
C ILE A 52 23.01 -7.87 -4.84
N VAL A 53 23.08 -6.70 -5.44
CA VAL A 53 23.86 -5.57 -4.93
C VAL A 53 23.14 -4.85 -3.79
N LYS A 54 21.81 -4.73 -3.87
CA LYS A 54 20.98 -3.97 -2.91
C LYS A 54 20.47 -4.79 -1.74
N VAL A 55 20.39 -6.11 -1.88
CA VAL A 55 19.92 -7.00 -0.81
C VAL A 55 21.04 -7.93 -0.36
N ARG A 56 21.48 -8.85 -1.23
CA ARG A 56 22.42 -9.92 -0.82
C ARG A 56 23.75 -9.38 -0.33
N GLU A 57 24.33 -8.40 -1.02
CA GLU A 57 25.70 -7.92 -0.80
C GLU A 57 25.76 -6.61 -0.02
N ASN A 58 24.60 -6.07 0.35
CA ASN A 58 24.47 -4.76 0.99
C ASN A 58 24.69 -4.86 2.50
N PRO A 59 25.79 -4.34 3.04
CA PRO A 59 26.09 -4.43 4.46
C PRO A 59 25.17 -3.58 5.33
N ASP A 60 24.48 -2.57 4.77
CA ASP A 60 23.63 -1.65 5.54
C ASP A 60 22.36 -2.31 6.06
N ILE A 61 21.78 -3.25 5.29
CA ILE A 61 20.54 -3.95 5.69
C ILE A 61 20.80 -5.09 6.67
N GLN A 62 22.06 -5.50 6.82
CA GLN A 62 22.49 -6.58 7.71
C GLN A 62 22.72 -6.09 9.15
N GLN A 63 22.62 -4.78 9.37
CA GLN A 63 22.85 -4.15 10.66
C GLN A 63 21.63 -4.29 11.57
N PRO A 64 21.80 -4.22 12.90
CA PRO A 64 20.69 -4.24 13.84
C PRO A 64 19.67 -3.13 13.58
N LEU A 65 18.38 -3.44 13.74
CA LEU A 65 17.30 -2.45 13.54
C LEU A 65 17.38 -1.24 14.48
N SER A 66 18.07 -1.36 15.63
CA SER A 66 18.33 -0.23 16.53
C SER A 66 19.11 0.91 15.87
N GLU A 67 19.93 0.58 14.87
CA GLU A 67 20.77 1.52 14.12
C GLU A 67 20.15 1.91 12.77
N LEU A 68 18.86 1.62 12.56
CA LEU A 68 18.17 1.92 11.30
C LEU A 68 18.10 3.44 11.06
N HIS A 69 17.86 4.21 12.13
CA HIS A 69 17.69 5.66 12.05
C HIS A 69 18.94 6.37 11.53
N ASP A 70 20.13 5.90 11.94
CA ASP A 70 21.43 6.43 11.50
C ASP A 70 21.67 6.26 10.00
N ARG A 71 20.94 5.35 9.36
CA ARG A 71 21.15 4.93 7.96
C ARG A 71 19.94 5.20 7.06
N LEU A 72 18.89 5.83 7.58
CA LEU A 72 17.66 6.13 6.83
C LEU A 72 17.87 7.27 5.83
N VAL A 73 18.66 8.28 6.21
CA VAL A 73 18.99 9.43 5.37
C VAL A 73 20.47 9.74 5.55
N TYR A 74 21.31 9.19 4.67
CA TYR A 74 22.76 9.45 4.69
C TYR A 74 23.26 9.91 3.31
N PRO A 75 24.35 10.70 3.23
CA PRO A 75 24.86 11.18 1.95
C PRO A 75 25.41 10.02 1.11
N TYR A 76 25.17 10.05 -0.20
CA TYR A 76 25.79 9.11 -1.13
C TYR A 76 27.30 9.05 -0.88
N ARG A 77 27.80 7.87 -0.54
CA ARG A 77 29.23 7.66 -0.31
C ARG A 77 29.88 7.28 -1.64
N GLN A 78 30.89 8.05 -2.05
CA GLN A 78 31.76 7.61 -3.14
C GLN A 78 32.73 6.55 -2.61
N ALA A 79 33.01 5.56 -3.45
CA ALA A 79 34.09 4.63 -3.21
C ALA A 79 35.44 5.35 -3.26
N THR A 80 36.50 4.71 -2.75
CA THR A 80 37.84 5.30 -2.67
C THR A 80 38.42 5.67 -4.05
N ASP A 81 37.92 5.04 -5.11
CA ASP A 81 38.29 5.30 -6.51
C ASP A 81 37.43 6.38 -7.19
N GLY A 82 36.52 7.03 -6.46
CA GLY A 82 35.61 8.07 -6.97
C GLY A 82 34.36 7.53 -7.69
N SER A 83 34.19 6.20 -7.75
CA SER A 83 32.97 5.58 -8.31
C SER A 83 31.80 5.62 -7.32
N TRP A 84 30.58 5.41 -7.83
CA TRP A 84 29.39 5.28 -6.99
C TRP A 84 29.39 3.93 -6.27
N GLU A 85 29.26 3.95 -4.94
CA GLU A 85 29.15 2.73 -4.14
C GLU A 85 27.77 2.09 -4.31
N LEU A 86 27.64 1.17 -5.27
CA LEU A 86 26.36 0.53 -5.58
C LEU A 86 25.88 -0.43 -4.49
N ARG A 87 26.79 -1.01 -3.71
CA ARG A 87 26.49 -1.99 -2.64
C ARG A 87 25.91 -1.34 -1.38
N ARG A 88 25.68 -0.03 -1.40
CA ARG A 88 25.06 0.74 -0.33
C ARG A 88 23.63 1.09 -0.70
N ASN A 89 22.82 1.40 0.31
CA ASN A 89 21.46 1.86 0.06
C ASN A 89 21.43 3.20 -0.67
N ASP A 90 20.37 3.34 -1.47
CA ASP A 90 20.03 4.59 -2.13
C ASP A 90 19.32 5.49 -1.11
N PRO A 91 19.93 6.60 -0.66
CA PRO A 91 19.33 7.50 0.32
C PRO A 91 18.08 8.22 -0.20
N SER A 92 17.81 8.18 -1.51
CA SER A 92 16.54 8.67 -2.06
C SER A 92 15.35 7.73 -1.81
N ARG A 93 15.61 6.52 -1.27
CA ARG A 93 14.61 5.46 -1.05
C ARG A 93 14.55 4.99 0.41
N PRO A 94 14.35 5.90 1.40
CA PRO A 94 14.38 5.56 2.82
C PRO A 94 13.36 4.47 3.19
N ALA A 95 12.16 4.49 2.61
CA ALA A 95 11.13 3.50 2.86
C ALA A 95 11.49 2.11 2.31
N THR A 96 12.12 2.05 1.12
CA THR A 96 12.60 0.79 0.54
C THR A 96 13.71 0.21 1.40
N PHE A 97 14.67 1.04 1.81
CA PHE A 97 15.73 0.61 2.73
C PHE A 97 15.16 0.04 4.03
N ALA A 98 14.25 0.77 4.68
CA ALA A 98 13.63 0.32 5.93
C ALA A 98 12.90 -1.04 5.75
N THR A 99 12.23 -1.23 4.61
CA THR A 99 11.56 -2.48 4.29
C THR A 99 12.57 -3.63 4.11
N TYR A 100 13.69 -3.40 3.43
CA TYR A 100 14.75 -4.40 3.26
C TYR A 100 15.42 -4.77 4.58
N SER A 101 15.74 -3.80 5.44
CA SER A 101 16.33 -4.06 6.76
C SER A 101 15.38 -4.87 7.64
N LEU A 102 14.07 -4.59 7.60
CA LEU A 102 13.07 -5.37 8.32
C LEU A 102 12.97 -6.80 7.79
N ASN A 103 12.90 -6.99 6.47
CA ASN A 103 12.88 -8.32 5.86
C ASN A 103 14.11 -9.13 6.25
N TYR A 104 15.29 -8.50 6.21
CA TYR A 104 16.54 -9.14 6.58
C TYR A 104 16.58 -9.51 8.06
N ALA A 105 16.10 -8.64 8.95
CA ALA A 105 16.04 -8.93 10.38
C ALA A 105 15.11 -10.12 10.71
N LEU A 106 14.06 -10.34 9.91
CA LEU A 106 13.08 -11.41 10.13
C LEU A 106 13.48 -12.76 9.51
N ALA A 107 14.09 -12.74 8.32
CA ALA A 107 14.32 -13.94 7.52
C ALA A 107 15.72 -14.05 6.90
N GLY A 108 16.62 -13.13 7.22
CA GLY A 108 17.97 -13.06 6.63
C GLY A 108 17.91 -12.81 5.12
N PRO A 109 18.87 -13.36 4.34
CA PRO A 109 18.94 -13.18 2.88
C PRO A 109 17.99 -14.13 2.12
N ALA A 110 16.83 -14.50 2.66
CA ALA A 110 15.91 -15.43 2.02
C ALA A 110 15.05 -14.73 0.95
N PRO A 111 15.16 -15.08 -0.35
CA PRO A 111 14.45 -14.36 -1.43
C PRO A 111 12.93 -14.31 -1.27
N TRP A 112 12.33 -15.38 -0.76
CA TRP A 112 10.89 -15.48 -0.56
C TRP A 112 10.35 -14.39 0.37
N ALA A 113 11.11 -14.00 1.40
CA ALA A 113 10.66 -13.00 2.37
C ALA A 113 10.53 -11.62 1.72
N PHE A 114 11.51 -11.23 0.91
CA PHE A 114 11.49 -9.96 0.18
C PHE A 114 10.35 -9.91 -0.84
N ARG A 115 10.13 -11.01 -1.58
CA ARG A 115 9.04 -11.09 -2.56
C ARG A 115 7.66 -11.15 -1.93
N LEU A 116 7.51 -11.86 -0.81
CA LEU A 116 6.26 -11.89 -0.06
C LEU A 116 5.91 -10.49 0.45
N THR A 117 6.87 -9.76 1.03
CA THR A 117 6.64 -8.37 1.45
C THR A 117 6.23 -7.47 0.27
N ASN A 118 6.89 -7.58 -0.88
CA ASN A 118 6.49 -6.83 -2.08
C ASN A 118 5.06 -7.17 -2.52
N LEU A 119 4.69 -8.46 -2.53
CA LEU A 119 3.33 -8.90 -2.86
C LEU A 119 2.29 -8.29 -1.91
N LEU A 120 2.55 -8.32 -0.60
CA LEU A 120 1.66 -7.74 0.40
C LEU A 120 1.50 -6.24 0.21
N LEU A 121 2.58 -5.51 -0.10
CA LEU A 121 2.55 -4.08 -0.40
C LEU A 121 1.74 -3.79 -1.68
N HIS A 122 1.88 -4.60 -2.74
CA HIS A 122 1.08 -4.45 -3.96
C HIS A 122 -0.42 -4.67 -3.70
N VAL A 123 -0.78 -5.70 -2.94
CA VAL A 123 -2.18 -5.96 -2.55
C VAL A 123 -2.74 -4.80 -1.73
N ALA A 124 -1.98 -4.29 -0.75
CA ALA A 124 -2.38 -3.14 0.05
C ALA A 124 -2.59 -1.89 -0.83
N ASN A 125 -1.68 -1.62 -1.76
CA ASN A 125 -1.79 -0.51 -2.71
C ASN A 125 -3.01 -0.63 -3.62
N ALA A 126 -3.34 -1.83 -4.10
CA ALA A 126 -4.56 -2.05 -4.88
C ALA A 126 -5.83 -1.71 -4.08
N PHE A 127 -5.86 -1.99 -2.77
CA PHE A 127 -6.98 -1.63 -1.91
C PHE A 127 -7.07 -0.13 -1.66
N VAL A 128 -5.94 0.55 -1.43
CA VAL A 128 -5.87 2.01 -1.30
C VAL A 128 -6.34 2.67 -2.59
N LEU A 129 -5.84 2.23 -3.74
CA LEU A 129 -6.21 2.74 -5.05
C LEU A 129 -7.72 2.60 -5.29
N ARG A 130 -8.30 1.43 -5.01
CA ARG A 130 -9.76 1.25 -5.12
C ARG A 130 -10.54 2.21 -4.24
N ARG A 131 -10.09 2.45 -3.00
CA ARG A 131 -10.74 3.42 -2.10
C ARG A 131 -10.63 4.83 -2.65
N LEU A 132 -9.47 5.21 -3.17
CA LEU A 132 -9.25 6.51 -3.79
C LEU A 132 -10.16 6.70 -5.00
N MET A 133 -10.19 5.73 -5.92
CA MET A 133 -11.02 5.79 -7.13
C MET A 133 -12.51 5.90 -6.80
N ARG A 134 -13.00 5.18 -5.79
CA ARG A 134 -14.38 5.33 -5.31
C ARG A 134 -14.68 6.72 -4.77
N ARG A 135 -13.75 7.31 -4.02
CA ARG A 135 -13.91 8.68 -3.49
C ARG A 135 -13.94 9.72 -4.60
N LEU A 136 -13.04 9.58 -5.58
CA LEU A 136 -13.01 10.47 -6.74
C LEU A 136 -14.29 10.33 -7.58
N ALA A 137 -14.75 9.10 -7.84
CA ALA A 137 -15.99 8.85 -8.57
C ALA A 137 -17.22 9.40 -7.86
N SER A 138 -17.32 9.28 -6.53
CA SER A 138 -18.42 9.88 -5.75
C SER A 138 -18.37 11.40 -5.71
N GLY A 139 -17.20 12.01 -5.90
CA GLY A 139 -17.05 13.47 -5.99
C GLY A 139 -17.34 14.01 -7.40
N MET A 140 -17.39 13.16 -8.42
CA MET A 140 -17.66 13.51 -9.81
C MET A 140 -19.14 13.35 -10.20
N ASP A 141 -20.05 13.18 -9.23
CA ASP A 141 -21.48 13.05 -9.52
C ASP A 141 -21.96 14.30 -10.27
N PRO A 142 -22.38 14.20 -11.55
CA PRO A 142 -22.70 15.36 -12.40
C PRO A 142 -23.98 16.09 -11.98
N ALA A 143 -24.65 15.61 -10.92
CA ALA A 143 -25.76 16.31 -10.27
C ALA A 143 -25.29 17.47 -9.36
N GLY A 144 -23.99 17.61 -9.11
CA GLY A 144 -23.36 18.77 -8.48
C GLY A 144 -23.17 19.95 -9.45
N ALA A 145 -24.15 20.24 -10.29
CA ALA A 145 -24.27 21.59 -10.85
C ALA A 145 -24.52 22.53 -9.67
N VAL A 146 -23.58 23.43 -9.45
CA VAL A 146 -23.64 24.60 -8.56
C VAL A 146 -25.09 25.01 -8.29
N ARG A 147 -25.51 24.85 -7.03
CA ARG A 147 -26.56 25.66 -6.41
C ARG A 147 -25.99 26.28 -5.15
#